data_AF-A0A9W7ZFE0-F1
#
_entry.id   AF-A0A9W7ZFE0-F1
#
_cell.length_a   1.000
_cell.length_b   1.000
_cell.length_c   1.000
_cell.angle_alpha   90.00
_cell.angle_beta   90.00
_cell.angle_gamma   90.00
#
_symmetry.space_group_name_H-M   'P 1'
#
loop_
_entity.id
_entity.type
_entity.pdbx_description
1 polymer ?
#
loop_
_entity_poly.entity_id
_entity_poly.type
_entity_poly.pdbx_seq_one_letter_code
_entity_poly.pdbx_strand_id
1 'polypeptide(L)'
;MRFLPFGFGVAALLVAAVQVIPIEGVYVPHTPPRARSPPSRTIVQALAPRAAPSSNVNWATIMRPYEPNNDTTLIDCPTFNAAVASANYPVPNPGQCHDFREYLTSQGAISTTQEAAMFLAQLLWESNGLRNKEEIGCANNACPGRYVTDLDYSSVETVDGKKTNVTQQYYGRGYIQLTWATNYLAASKDIFGDDRLWRNPSLVATDEVTAWRTTFWFWKKNVHGTSGVQSRHFGAATNAINGALECTGSDYSKAQARYDLYTKVLAIVSPDATPNPSGCYPVDTVALDASADSSK
;
A
#
# COMPACT_ATOMS: atom_id res chain seq x y z
N MET A 1 -23.45 41.02 -1.35
CA MET A 1 -23.49 39.54 -1.30
C MET A 1 -22.09 39.02 -1.57
N ARG A 2 -21.46 38.38 -0.58
CA ARG A 2 -20.13 37.77 -0.72
C ARG A 2 -20.29 36.44 -1.46
N PHE A 3 -19.54 36.26 -2.55
CA PHE A 3 -19.34 34.95 -3.15
C PHE A 3 -18.35 34.17 -2.28
N LEU A 4 -18.79 33.04 -1.75
CA LEU A 4 -17.90 32.01 -1.18
C LEU A 4 -17.44 31.12 -2.34
N PRO A 5 -16.14 30.80 -2.47
CA PRO A 5 -15.72 29.83 -3.45
C PRO A 5 -16.14 28.43 -2.98
N PHE A 6 -16.67 27.67 -3.93
CA PHE A 6 -17.00 26.26 -3.76
C PHE A 6 -15.76 25.49 -3.28
N GLY A 7 -15.86 24.91 -2.09
CA GLY A 7 -14.93 23.88 -1.67
C GLY A 7 -15.09 22.68 -2.59
N PHE A 8 -14.02 22.28 -3.27
CA PHE A 8 -13.94 20.98 -3.92
C PHE A 8 -14.06 19.92 -2.83
N GLY A 9 -15.28 19.39 -2.69
CA GLY A 9 -15.57 18.25 -1.85
C GLY A 9 -14.69 17.08 -2.26
N VAL A 10 -13.99 16.52 -1.29
CA VAL A 10 -13.17 15.32 -1.38
C VAL A 10 -13.95 14.25 -2.16
N ALA A 11 -13.59 14.03 -3.42
CA ALA A 11 -14.15 12.94 -4.20
C ALA A 11 -13.92 11.65 -3.41
N ALA A 12 -14.99 10.91 -3.16
CA ALA A 12 -14.96 9.69 -2.37
C ALA A 12 -13.87 8.75 -2.90
N LEU A 13 -12.82 8.54 -2.09
CA LEU A 13 -11.77 7.57 -2.35
C LEU A 13 -12.40 6.17 -2.43
N LEU A 14 -12.66 5.71 -3.65
CA LEU A 14 -12.49 4.30 -3.97
C LEU A 14 -10.99 4.05 -3.92
N VAL A 15 -10.53 3.71 -2.73
CA VAL A 15 -9.18 3.24 -2.49
C VAL A 15 -8.94 2.03 -3.38
N ALA A 16 -7.85 2.03 -4.12
CA ALA A 16 -7.64 1.04 -5.16
C ALA A 16 -6.99 -0.21 -4.60
N ALA A 17 -7.40 -1.36 -5.14
CA ALA A 17 -6.72 -2.61 -4.91
C ALA A 17 -5.31 -2.53 -5.50
N VAL A 18 -4.29 -2.80 -4.68
CA VAL A 18 -2.92 -2.95 -5.20
C VAL A 18 -2.78 -4.21 -6.06
N GLN A 19 -1.86 -4.19 -7.02
CA GLN A 19 -1.59 -5.33 -7.90
C GLN A 19 -1.26 -6.62 -7.13
N VAL A 20 -1.69 -7.76 -7.70
CA VAL A 20 -1.42 -9.10 -7.16
C VAL A 20 0.05 -9.47 -7.37
N ILE A 21 0.68 -9.96 -6.31
CA ILE A 21 2.03 -10.49 -6.33
C ILE A 21 1.96 -11.98 -6.69
N PRO A 22 2.60 -12.42 -7.79
CA PRO A 22 2.74 -13.83 -8.08
C PRO A 22 3.62 -14.48 -7.00
N ILE A 23 3.10 -15.56 -6.41
CA ILE A 23 3.86 -16.39 -5.47
C ILE A 23 4.63 -17.45 -6.26
N GLU A 24 5.96 -17.38 -6.26
CA GLU A 24 6.81 -18.41 -6.86
C GLU A 24 6.49 -19.77 -6.23
N GLY A 25 6.10 -20.76 -7.04
CA GLY A 25 5.77 -22.12 -6.58
C GLY A 25 4.28 -22.43 -6.38
N VAL A 26 3.37 -21.47 -6.56
CA VAL A 26 1.91 -21.74 -6.62
C VAL A 26 1.36 -21.15 -7.92
N TYR A 27 1.47 -21.94 -8.99
CA TYR A 27 0.83 -21.64 -10.27
C TYR A 27 -0.67 -21.93 -10.14
N VAL A 28 -1.52 -20.89 -10.11
CA VAL A 28 -2.97 -21.03 -10.31
C VAL A 28 -3.31 -20.40 -11.66
N PRO A 29 -3.42 -21.19 -12.75
CA PRO A 29 -3.91 -20.67 -14.01
C PRO A 29 -5.41 -20.45 -13.92
N HIS A 30 -5.87 -19.20 -14.02
CA HIS A 30 -7.28 -18.90 -14.17
C HIS A 30 -7.77 -19.31 -15.58
N THR A 31 -8.44 -20.45 -15.66
CA THR A 31 -9.48 -20.69 -16.68
C THR A 31 -10.73 -21.24 -15.98
N PRO A 32 -11.93 -20.75 -16.33
CA PRO A 32 -13.16 -21.23 -15.69
C PRO A 32 -13.41 -22.70 -16.07
N PRO A 33 -13.62 -23.62 -15.12
CA PRO A 33 -13.77 -25.03 -15.44
C PRO A 33 -15.14 -25.30 -16.08
N ARG A 34 -15.11 -25.93 -17.26
CA ARG A 34 -16.25 -26.69 -17.78
C ARG A 34 -16.34 -27.99 -16.98
N ALA A 35 -17.52 -28.27 -16.41
CA ALA A 35 -17.77 -29.39 -15.52
C ALA A 35 -17.28 -30.73 -16.09
N ARG A 36 -16.36 -31.41 -15.37
CA ARG A 36 -16.10 -32.84 -15.48
C ARG A 36 -15.84 -33.44 -14.09
N SER A 37 -16.24 -34.70 -13.96
CA SER A 37 -16.32 -35.55 -12.77
C SER A 37 -14.98 -35.76 -12.04
N PRO A 38 -15.01 -36.11 -10.73
CA PRO A 38 -13.83 -36.14 -9.89
C PRO A 38 -12.99 -37.40 -10.10
N PRO A 39 -11.64 -37.33 -10.08
CA PRO A 39 -10.79 -38.49 -9.95
C PRO A 39 -10.52 -38.84 -8.48
N SER A 40 -10.24 -40.12 -8.25
CA SER A 40 -10.08 -40.78 -6.95
C SER A 40 -8.97 -40.22 -6.07
N ARG A 41 -9.24 -40.17 -4.75
CA ARG A 41 -8.33 -39.77 -3.67
C ARG A 41 -7.04 -40.61 -3.67
N THR A 42 -5.91 -39.95 -3.84
CA THR A 42 -4.61 -40.46 -3.37
C THR A 42 -4.20 -39.63 -2.17
N ILE A 43 -4.01 -40.29 -1.03
CA ILE A 43 -3.60 -39.68 0.24
C ILE A 43 -2.14 -39.26 0.10
N VAL A 44 -1.87 -37.96 0.02
CA VAL A 44 -0.52 -37.42 0.25
C VAL A 44 -0.36 -37.26 1.75
N GLN A 45 0.42 -38.14 2.35
CA GLN A 45 0.77 -38.11 3.76
C GLN A 45 1.67 -36.89 4.00
N ALA A 46 1.14 -35.87 4.69
CA ALA A 46 1.88 -34.68 5.06
C ALA A 46 3.05 -35.06 5.99
N LEU A 47 4.28 -34.75 5.58
CA LEU A 47 5.43 -34.82 6.47
C LEU A 47 5.28 -33.74 7.56
N ALA A 48 5.48 -34.15 8.81
CA ALA A 48 5.37 -33.26 9.96
C ALA A 48 6.36 -32.07 9.85
N PRO A 49 5.97 -30.85 10.26
CA PRO A 49 6.85 -29.70 10.21
C PRO A 49 8.02 -29.88 11.19
N ARG A 50 9.24 -29.63 10.71
CA ARG A 50 10.41 -29.46 11.58
C ARG A 50 10.20 -28.21 12.44
N ALA A 51 10.48 -28.32 13.73
CA ALA A 51 10.41 -27.21 14.67
C ALA A 51 11.33 -26.05 14.22
N ALA A 52 10.77 -24.84 14.16
CA ALA A 52 11.53 -23.63 13.92
C ALA A 52 12.48 -23.35 15.11
N PRO A 53 13.71 -22.85 14.87
CA PRO A 53 14.58 -22.44 15.96
C PRO A 53 13.97 -21.26 16.70
N SER A 54 13.88 -21.36 18.02
CA SER A 54 13.42 -20.28 18.90
C SER A 54 14.45 -19.16 18.90
N SER A 55 14.23 -18.12 18.10
CA SER A 55 14.89 -16.84 18.33
C SER A 55 14.11 -16.11 19.42
N ASN A 56 14.67 -16.11 20.63
CA ASN A 56 14.23 -15.24 21.71
C ASN A 56 14.56 -13.78 21.33
N VAL A 57 13.78 -13.19 20.43
CA VAL A 57 13.81 -11.75 20.20
C VAL A 57 12.84 -11.12 21.19
N ASN A 58 13.40 -10.48 22.22
CA ASN A 58 12.62 -9.70 23.17
C ASN A 58 12.21 -8.37 22.53
N TRP A 59 11.03 -8.34 21.92
CA TRP A 59 10.47 -7.18 21.21
C TRP A 59 10.24 -5.94 22.11
N ALA A 60 10.23 -6.10 23.44
CA ALA A 60 10.19 -4.97 24.38
C ALA A 60 11.49 -4.13 24.38
N THR A 61 12.57 -4.63 23.78
CA THR A 61 13.86 -3.93 23.68
C THR A 61 13.92 -2.96 22.48
N ILE A 62 12.95 -3.01 21.56
CA ILE A 62 12.90 -2.18 20.33
C ILE A 62 12.12 -0.87 20.53
N MET A 63 11.64 -0.58 21.74
CA MET A 63 11.03 0.70 22.10
C MET A 63 11.98 1.46 23.02
N ARG A 64 13.14 1.92 22.51
CA ARG A 64 13.96 2.88 23.26
C ARG A 64 13.30 4.27 23.19
N PRO A 65 13.36 5.07 24.27
CA PRO A 65 12.99 6.48 24.22
C PRO A 65 13.80 7.20 23.14
N TYR A 66 13.16 8.17 22.48
CA TYR A 66 13.78 9.09 21.56
C TYR A 66 14.98 9.79 22.24
N GLU A 67 16.19 9.49 21.77
CA GLU A 67 17.43 10.17 22.15
C GLU A 67 17.84 11.08 20.99
N PRO A 68 17.76 12.42 21.11
CA PRO A 68 18.07 13.32 20.02
C PRO A 68 19.58 13.51 19.92
N ASN A 69 20.29 12.69 19.13
CA ASN A 69 21.68 12.98 18.74
C ASN A 69 21.98 12.47 17.32
N ASN A 70 22.35 13.40 16.42
CA ASN A 70 22.71 13.21 15.01
C ASN A 70 21.67 12.50 14.13
N ASP A 71 20.55 13.17 13.86
CA ASP A 71 19.48 12.68 12.99
C ASP A 71 19.93 12.66 11.52
N THR A 72 20.63 11.59 11.12
CA THR A 72 21.07 11.32 9.73
C THR A 72 19.94 10.73 8.87
N THR A 73 18.68 10.88 9.29
CA THR A 73 17.52 10.37 8.54
C THR A 73 17.31 11.17 7.25
N LEU A 74 16.87 10.48 6.21
CA LEU A 74 16.67 11.06 4.87
C LEU A 74 15.64 12.21 4.85
N ILE A 75 14.65 12.17 5.75
CA ILE A 75 13.60 13.19 5.92
C ILE A 75 13.30 13.34 7.41
N ASP A 76 13.31 14.57 7.93
CA ASP A 76 12.92 14.87 9.31
C ASP A 76 11.41 15.08 9.46
N CYS A 77 10.91 15.09 10.71
CA CYS A 77 9.47 15.28 10.95
C CYS A 77 8.91 16.63 10.50
N PRO A 78 9.61 17.77 10.67
CA PRO A 78 9.18 19.03 10.10
C PRO A 78 8.94 18.95 8.58
N THR A 79 9.88 18.39 7.82
CA THR A 79 9.75 18.22 6.36
C THR A 79 8.62 17.28 6.00
N PHE A 80 8.52 16.13 6.66
CA PHE A 80 7.43 15.18 6.46
C PHE A 80 6.06 15.83 6.71
N ASN A 81 5.87 16.49 7.86
CA ASN A 81 4.61 17.13 8.21
C ASN A 81 4.25 18.26 7.25
N ALA A 82 5.22 19.07 6.83
CA ALA A 82 5.03 20.13 5.85
C ALA A 82 4.63 19.58 4.47
N ALA A 83 5.19 18.43 4.06
CA ALA A 83 4.85 17.78 2.81
C ALA A 83 3.44 17.18 2.82
N VAL A 84 3.00 16.61 3.94
CA VAL A 84 1.60 16.15 4.08
C VAL A 84 0.63 17.33 4.07
N ALA A 85 0.98 18.43 4.75
CA ALA A 85 0.16 19.64 4.77
C ALA A 85 0.09 20.32 3.39
N SER A 86 1.16 20.33 2.60
CA SER A 86 1.16 20.91 1.24
C SER A 86 0.20 20.16 0.30
N ALA A 87 0.00 18.86 0.56
CA ALA A 87 -0.99 18.01 -0.10
C ALA A 87 -2.43 18.19 0.43
N ASN A 88 -2.67 19.18 1.30
CA ASN A 88 -3.97 19.51 1.88
C ASN A 88 -4.56 18.41 2.79
N TYR A 89 -3.69 17.60 3.40
CA TYR A 89 -4.06 16.64 4.43
C TYR A 89 -3.72 17.16 5.84
N PRO A 90 -4.43 16.70 6.89
CA PRO A 90 -4.05 17.01 8.27
C PRO A 90 -2.65 16.49 8.60
N VAL A 91 -1.96 17.18 9.50
CA VAL A 91 -0.65 16.74 10.02
C VAL A 91 -0.80 15.35 10.65
N PRO A 92 0.03 14.36 10.26
CA PRO A 92 0.00 13.03 10.84
C PRO A 92 0.37 13.01 12.33
N ASN A 93 0.04 11.92 13.02
CA ASN A 93 0.47 11.78 14.42
C ASN A 93 1.99 11.54 14.52
N PRO A 94 2.64 11.85 15.66
CA PRO A 94 4.09 11.72 15.79
C PRO A 94 4.64 10.31 15.51
N GLY A 95 3.88 9.26 15.82
CA GLY A 95 4.27 7.88 15.54
C GLY A 95 4.36 7.58 14.05
N GLN A 96 3.43 8.12 13.25
CA GLN A 96 3.46 7.99 11.79
C GLN A 96 4.70 8.66 11.19
N CYS A 97 5.10 9.83 11.68
CA CYS A 97 6.35 10.44 11.24
C CYS A 97 7.56 9.58 11.63
N HIS A 98 7.61 9.15 12.89
CA HIS A 98 8.70 8.34 13.42
C HIS A 98 8.90 7.08 12.57
N ASP A 99 7.84 6.31 12.34
CA ASP A 99 7.93 5.06 11.61
C ASP A 99 8.23 5.28 10.12
N PHE A 100 7.68 6.34 9.51
CA PHE A 100 8.04 6.73 8.15
C PHE A 100 9.55 6.95 8.04
N ARG A 101 10.11 7.88 8.82
CA ARG A 101 11.53 8.30 8.68
C ARG A 101 12.52 7.19 9.07
N GLU A 102 12.20 6.41 10.09
CA GLU A 102 13.11 5.40 10.66
C GLU A 102 13.29 4.21 9.69
N TYR A 103 12.23 3.86 8.96
CA TYR A 103 12.21 2.63 8.18
C TYR A 103 12.28 2.82 6.66
N LEU A 104 12.32 4.06 6.15
CA LEU A 104 12.50 4.39 4.73
C LEU A 104 13.63 3.57 4.08
N THR A 105 14.84 3.66 4.63
CA THR A 105 16.01 3.00 4.04
C THR A 105 16.09 1.53 4.43
N SER A 106 15.91 1.21 5.72
CA SER A 106 16.13 -0.15 6.23
C SER A 106 15.07 -1.15 5.76
N GLN A 107 13.80 -0.74 5.65
CA GLN A 107 12.70 -1.60 5.22
C GLN A 107 12.23 -1.30 3.79
N GLY A 108 12.17 -0.02 3.41
CA GLY A 108 11.71 0.40 2.09
C GLY A 108 12.77 0.34 0.98
N ALA A 109 14.06 0.22 1.35
CA ALA A 109 15.21 0.43 0.43
C ALA A 109 15.24 1.83 -0.22
N ILE A 110 14.52 2.80 0.35
CA ILE A 110 14.43 4.16 -0.17
C ILE A 110 15.61 4.97 0.36
N SER A 111 16.47 5.45 -0.54
CA SER A 111 17.70 6.16 -0.20
C SER A 111 17.81 7.57 -0.79
N THR A 112 16.77 8.04 -1.49
CA THR A 112 16.74 9.41 -2.05
C THR A 112 15.46 10.13 -1.65
N THR A 113 15.57 11.43 -1.42
CA THR A 113 14.44 12.30 -1.07
C THR A 113 13.36 12.29 -2.15
N GLN A 114 13.75 12.25 -3.43
CA GLN A 114 12.81 12.11 -4.55
C GLN A 114 11.98 10.83 -4.45
N GLU A 115 12.60 9.67 -4.22
CA GLU A 115 11.84 8.42 -4.09
C GLU A 115 10.99 8.39 -2.81
N ALA A 116 11.48 8.98 -1.72
CA ALA A 116 10.68 9.14 -0.51
C ALA A 116 9.46 10.06 -0.73
N ALA A 117 9.57 11.09 -1.57
CA ALA A 117 8.45 11.92 -2.00
C ALA A 117 7.45 11.12 -2.85
N MET A 118 7.92 10.26 -3.76
CA MET A 118 7.06 9.36 -4.53
C MET A 118 6.28 8.43 -3.61
N PHE A 119 7.00 7.78 -2.68
CA PHE A 119 6.42 6.87 -1.71
C PHE A 119 5.35 7.56 -0.87
N LEU A 120 5.68 8.71 -0.26
CA LEU A 120 4.73 9.47 0.55
C LEU A 120 3.49 9.87 -0.25
N ALA A 121 3.63 10.41 -1.45
CA ALA A 121 2.50 10.82 -2.27
C ALA A 121 1.55 9.66 -2.59
N GLN A 122 2.09 8.47 -2.86
CA GLN A 122 1.27 7.27 -3.07
C GLN A 122 0.53 6.87 -1.79
N LEU A 123 1.18 6.91 -0.61
CA LEU A 123 0.50 6.61 0.65
C LEU A 123 -0.61 7.62 0.95
N LEU A 124 -0.37 8.92 0.72
CA LEU A 124 -1.38 9.95 0.92
C LEU A 124 -2.62 9.69 0.06
N TRP A 125 -2.42 9.29 -1.20
CA TRP A 125 -3.51 8.88 -2.08
C TRP A 125 -4.25 7.65 -1.55
N GLU A 126 -3.56 6.55 -1.24
CA GLU A 126 -4.21 5.29 -0.85
C GLU A 126 -4.95 5.38 0.48
N SER A 127 -4.40 6.14 1.43
CA SER A 127 -4.87 6.14 2.82
C SER A 127 -5.60 7.42 3.24
N ASN A 128 -5.97 8.27 2.27
CA ASN A 128 -6.59 9.57 2.54
C ASN A 128 -5.76 10.42 3.51
N GLY A 129 -4.47 10.56 3.23
CA GLY A 129 -3.54 11.30 4.07
C GLY A 129 -3.10 10.56 5.35
N LEU A 130 -2.86 9.25 5.27
CA LEU A 130 -2.51 8.39 6.41
C LEU A 130 -3.61 8.29 7.48
N ARG A 131 -4.87 8.58 7.13
CA ARG A 131 -6.00 8.58 8.08
C ARG A 131 -6.73 7.24 8.10
N ASN A 132 -6.72 6.54 6.98
CA ASN A 132 -7.47 5.31 6.79
C ASN A 132 -6.50 4.14 6.59
N LYS A 133 -6.66 3.11 7.43
CA LYS A 133 -5.97 1.83 7.28
C LYS A 133 -6.90 0.71 6.84
N GLU A 134 -8.13 1.04 6.47
CA GLU A 134 -9.11 0.14 5.87
C GLU A 134 -9.77 0.84 4.68
N GLU A 135 -10.02 0.10 3.61
CA GLU A 135 -10.83 0.56 2.49
C GLU A 135 -12.21 1.01 3.03
N ILE A 136 -12.54 2.28 2.82
CA ILE A 136 -13.75 2.90 3.39
C ILE A 136 -15.02 2.11 3.03
N GLY A 137 -15.10 1.64 1.77
CA GLY A 137 -16.24 0.86 1.28
C GLY A 137 -16.35 -0.56 1.86
N CYS A 138 -15.31 -1.05 2.53
CA CYS A 138 -15.23 -2.42 3.06
C CYS A 138 -15.14 -2.48 4.58
N ALA A 139 -15.08 -1.34 5.27
CA ALA A 139 -15.07 -1.28 6.72
C ALA A 139 -16.23 -2.09 7.31
N ASN A 140 -15.99 -2.76 8.45
CA ASN A 140 -16.95 -3.67 9.08
C ASN A 140 -17.38 -4.85 8.18
N ASN A 141 -16.45 -5.40 7.37
CA ASN A 141 -16.68 -6.51 6.45
C ASN A 141 -17.75 -6.22 5.37
N ALA A 142 -17.93 -4.96 4.99
CA ALA A 142 -18.97 -4.49 4.07
C ALA A 142 -18.70 -4.77 2.57
N CYS A 143 -17.71 -5.63 2.25
CA CYS A 143 -17.36 -6.00 0.87
C CYS A 143 -17.58 -7.49 0.56
N PRO A 144 -18.80 -8.02 0.74
CA PRO A 144 -19.09 -9.41 0.38
C PRO A 144 -18.90 -9.62 -1.12
N GLY A 145 -18.21 -10.71 -1.49
CA GLY A 145 -18.00 -11.09 -2.89
C GLY A 145 -16.90 -10.30 -3.63
N ARG A 146 -16.26 -9.32 -2.98
CA ARG A 146 -15.06 -8.65 -3.52
C ARG A 146 -13.79 -9.29 -2.97
N TYR A 147 -12.72 -9.20 -3.76
CA TYR A 147 -11.40 -9.73 -3.38
C TYR A 147 -11.41 -11.23 -3.06
N VAL A 148 -12.35 -11.96 -3.65
CA VAL A 148 -12.53 -13.40 -3.42
C VAL A 148 -11.58 -14.18 -4.31
N THR A 149 -10.87 -15.12 -3.73
CA THR A 149 -9.98 -16.04 -4.44
C THR A 149 -10.09 -17.45 -3.88
N ASP A 150 -9.65 -18.45 -4.66
CA ASP A 150 -9.56 -19.84 -4.17
C ASP A 150 -8.53 -20.01 -3.04
N LEU A 151 -7.70 -19.00 -2.78
CA LEU A 151 -6.71 -18.96 -1.70
C LEU A 151 -7.29 -18.43 -0.38
N ASP A 152 -8.55 -17.99 -0.34
CA ASP A 152 -9.09 -17.34 0.85
C ASP A 152 -9.11 -18.28 2.07
N TYR A 153 -8.72 -17.75 3.23
CA TYR A 153 -8.64 -18.56 4.44
C TYR A 153 -10.04 -18.72 5.04
N SER A 154 -10.46 -19.96 5.24
CA SER A 154 -11.72 -20.28 5.93
C SER A 154 -11.45 -21.10 7.18
N SER A 155 -12.17 -20.77 8.26
CA SER A 155 -12.10 -21.48 9.53
C SER A 155 -13.51 -21.69 10.12
N VAL A 156 -13.61 -22.57 11.11
CA VAL A 156 -14.86 -22.76 11.87
C VAL A 156 -14.71 -22.08 13.21
N GLU A 157 -15.51 -21.05 13.46
CA GLU A 157 -15.52 -20.29 14.71
C GLU A 157 -16.82 -20.52 15.47
N THR A 158 -16.79 -20.31 16.79
CA THR A 158 -18.02 -20.33 17.60
C THR A 158 -18.47 -18.90 17.84
N VAL A 159 -19.53 -18.49 17.14
CA VAL A 159 -20.15 -17.17 17.28
C VAL A 159 -21.51 -17.38 17.93
N ASP A 160 -21.75 -16.73 19.08
CA ASP A 160 -22.99 -16.89 19.88
C ASP A 160 -23.35 -18.36 20.17
N GLY A 161 -22.33 -19.17 20.49
CA GLY A 161 -22.50 -20.60 20.80
C GLY A 161 -22.75 -21.50 19.59
N LYS A 162 -22.77 -20.95 18.36
CA LYS A 162 -22.98 -21.70 17.12
C LYS A 162 -21.69 -21.79 16.30
N LYS A 163 -21.37 -22.99 15.82
CA LYS A 163 -20.29 -23.20 14.83
C LYS A 163 -20.67 -22.53 13.51
N THR A 164 -19.84 -21.60 13.07
CA THR A 164 -20.03 -20.80 11.86
C THR A 164 -18.76 -20.88 11.02
N ASN A 165 -18.91 -21.10 9.71
CA ASN A 165 -17.80 -20.96 8.78
C ASN A 165 -17.51 -19.48 8.58
N VAL A 166 -16.30 -19.06 8.90
CA VAL A 166 -15.82 -17.69 8.69
C VAL A 166 -14.76 -17.73 7.61
N THR A 167 -14.98 -16.97 6.55
CA THR A 167 -13.99 -16.75 5.49
C THR A 167 -13.41 -15.35 5.65
N GLN A 168 -12.09 -15.26 5.74
CA GLN A 168 -11.38 -14.00 5.86
C GLN A 168 -11.48 -13.19 4.57
N GLN A 169 -11.58 -11.87 4.71
CA GLN A 169 -11.66 -10.94 3.58
C GLN A 169 -10.37 -10.15 3.43
N TYR A 170 -9.88 -10.03 2.19
CA TYR A 170 -8.60 -9.41 1.85
C TYR A 170 -8.77 -8.11 1.08
N TYR A 171 -9.70 -7.26 1.52
CA TYR A 171 -9.83 -5.88 1.04
C TYR A 171 -8.64 -5.01 1.49
N GLY A 172 -8.57 -3.78 0.98
CA GLY A 172 -7.48 -2.85 1.24
C GLY A 172 -7.27 -2.56 2.72
N ARG A 173 -6.06 -2.83 3.24
CA ARG A 173 -5.65 -2.43 4.59
C ARG A 173 -4.23 -1.85 4.64
N GLY A 174 -3.96 -1.07 5.70
CA GLY A 174 -2.69 -0.35 5.88
C GLY A 174 -2.57 0.87 4.96
N TYR A 175 -1.41 1.53 4.98
CA TYR A 175 -1.23 2.80 4.26
C TYR A 175 -1.06 2.63 2.75
N ILE A 176 -0.54 1.49 2.29
CA ILE A 176 -0.49 1.13 0.87
C ILE A 176 -1.76 0.42 0.39
N GLN A 177 -2.70 0.09 1.28
CA GLN A 177 -3.95 -0.61 0.96
C GLN A 177 -3.72 -2.00 0.34
N LEU A 178 -2.94 -2.80 1.05
CA LEU A 178 -2.66 -4.20 0.73
C LEU A 178 -3.98 -4.95 0.53
N THR A 179 -4.12 -5.60 -0.61
CA THR A 179 -5.36 -6.25 -1.09
C THR A 179 -5.01 -7.61 -1.69
N TRP A 180 -5.95 -8.57 -1.71
CA TRP A 180 -5.83 -9.95 -2.21
C TRP A 180 -5.13 -10.94 -1.27
N ALA A 181 -5.72 -12.14 -1.11
CA ALA A 181 -5.19 -13.19 -0.23
C ALA A 181 -3.73 -13.56 -0.51
N THR A 182 -3.34 -13.57 -1.80
CA THR A 182 -1.98 -13.82 -2.28
C THR A 182 -0.97 -12.82 -1.71
N ASN A 183 -1.31 -11.54 -1.71
CA ASN A 183 -0.47 -10.48 -1.18
C ASN A 183 -0.33 -10.56 0.34
N TYR A 184 -1.44 -10.83 1.06
CA TYR A 184 -1.40 -11.01 2.51
C TYR A 184 -0.55 -12.23 2.90
N LEU A 185 -0.67 -13.35 2.18
CA LEU A 185 0.15 -14.53 2.42
C LEU A 185 1.64 -14.25 2.15
N ALA A 186 1.95 -13.63 1.00
CA ALA A 186 3.32 -13.28 0.64
C ALA A 186 3.95 -12.31 1.65
N ALA A 187 3.22 -11.26 2.05
CA ALA A 187 3.65 -10.32 3.08
C ALA A 187 3.90 -11.02 4.41
N SER A 188 3.00 -11.92 4.81
CA SER A 188 3.14 -12.67 6.05
C SER A 188 4.41 -13.50 6.08
N LYS A 189 4.71 -14.19 4.97
CA LYS A 189 5.90 -15.05 4.86
C LYS A 189 7.18 -14.24 4.88
N ASP A 190 7.24 -13.16 4.11
CA ASP A 190 8.45 -12.35 3.99
C ASP A 190 8.76 -11.55 5.26
N ILE A 191 7.72 -11.02 5.93
CA ILE A 191 7.88 -10.14 7.10
C ILE A 191 8.01 -10.95 8.40
N PHE A 192 7.22 -12.02 8.56
CA PHE A 192 7.08 -12.75 9.83
C PHE A 192 7.50 -14.21 9.77
N GLY A 193 7.73 -14.78 8.57
CA GLY A 193 8.04 -16.20 8.41
C GLY A 193 6.86 -17.14 8.60
N ASP A 194 5.64 -16.63 8.74
CA ASP A 194 4.42 -17.41 8.97
C ASP A 194 3.24 -16.95 8.10
N ASP A 195 2.03 -17.41 8.36
CA ASP A 195 0.81 -17.09 7.61
C ASP A 195 -0.19 -16.24 8.43
N ARG A 196 0.28 -15.52 9.47
CA ARG A 196 -0.59 -14.72 10.36
C ARG A 196 -1.43 -13.68 9.64
N LEU A 197 -0.91 -12.99 8.61
CA LEU A 197 -1.69 -11.98 7.89
C LEU A 197 -2.70 -12.60 6.93
N TRP A 198 -2.43 -13.83 6.46
CA TRP A 198 -3.40 -14.60 5.71
C TRP A 198 -4.53 -15.08 6.64
N ARG A 199 -4.20 -15.64 7.81
CA ARG A 199 -5.22 -16.10 8.78
C ARG A 199 -5.99 -14.97 9.45
N ASN A 200 -5.35 -13.83 9.68
CA ASN A 200 -5.91 -12.67 10.36
C ASN A 200 -5.49 -11.37 9.65
N PRO A 201 -6.13 -11.03 8.52
CA PRO A 201 -5.76 -9.85 7.74
C PRO A 201 -6.05 -8.53 8.46
N SER A 202 -6.91 -8.53 9.50
CA SER A 202 -7.20 -7.34 10.30
C SER A 202 -5.97 -6.75 11.02
N LEU A 203 -4.92 -7.56 11.23
CA LEU A 203 -3.66 -7.09 11.80
C LEU A 203 -3.04 -5.94 11.01
N VAL A 204 -3.23 -5.92 9.68
CA VAL A 204 -2.70 -4.85 8.81
C VAL A 204 -3.37 -3.49 9.07
N ALA A 205 -4.60 -3.48 9.60
CA ALA A 205 -5.30 -2.25 9.97
C ALA A 205 -5.16 -1.88 11.45
N THR A 206 -5.10 -2.88 12.33
CA THR A 206 -5.19 -2.71 13.78
C THR A 206 -3.84 -2.61 14.48
N ASP A 207 -2.77 -3.17 13.91
CA ASP A 207 -1.41 -3.06 14.44
C ASP A 207 -0.59 -2.08 13.58
N GLU A 208 -0.16 -0.95 14.18
CA GLU A 208 0.53 0.14 13.47
C GLU A 208 1.86 -0.33 12.87
N VAL A 209 2.62 -1.14 13.61
CA VAL A 209 3.91 -1.68 13.14
C VAL A 209 3.69 -2.60 11.94
N THR A 210 2.66 -3.44 11.97
CA THR A 210 2.28 -4.28 10.83
C THR A 210 1.84 -3.44 9.63
N ALA A 211 1.06 -2.37 9.83
CA ALA A 211 0.63 -1.46 8.76
C ALA A 211 1.82 -0.82 8.04
N TRP A 212 2.85 -0.38 8.78
CA TRP A 212 4.07 0.15 8.19
C TRP A 212 4.93 -0.92 7.53
N ARG A 213 5.13 -2.08 8.19
CA ARG A 213 5.92 -3.18 7.62
C ARG A 213 5.37 -3.68 6.30
N THR A 214 4.04 -3.85 6.18
CA THR A 214 3.41 -4.27 4.91
C THR A 214 3.53 -3.18 3.84
N THR A 215 3.42 -1.91 4.23
CA THR A 215 3.59 -0.76 3.35
C THR A 215 4.99 -0.68 2.75
N PHE A 216 6.04 -0.76 3.59
CA PHE A 216 7.43 -0.78 3.13
C PHE A 216 7.77 -2.03 2.34
N TRP A 217 7.30 -3.20 2.80
CA TRP A 217 7.49 -4.46 2.10
C TRP A 217 6.92 -4.41 0.67
N PHE A 218 5.69 -3.90 0.51
CA PHE A 218 5.07 -3.82 -0.82
C PHE A 218 5.86 -2.87 -1.73
N TRP A 219 6.26 -1.70 -1.21
CA TRP A 219 7.07 -0.74 -1.97
C TRP A 219 8.39 -1.37 -2.42
N LYS A 220 9.14 -1.95 -1.49
CA LYS A 220 10.45 -2.57 -1.77
C LYS A 220 10.33 -3.71 -2.78
N LYS A 221 9.30 -4.55 -2.64
CA LYS A 221 9.12 -5.75 -3.47
C LYS A 221 8.61 -5.44 -4.87
N ASN A 222 7.70 -4.48 -5.03
CA ASN A 222 6.97 -4.28 -6.29
C ASN A 222 7.24 -2.94 -6.98
N VAL A 223 7.68 -1.92 -6.25
CA VAL A 223 7.75 -0.55 -6.75
C VAL A 223 9.19 -0.08 -6.90
N HIS A 224 9.97 -0.15 -5.81
CA HIS A 224 11.35 0.33 -5.72
C HIS A 224 12.21 -0.16 -6.89
N GLY A 225 12.25 -1.46 -7.13
CA GLY A 225 13.14 -2.07 -8.13
C GLY A 225 12.75 -1.83 -9.60
N THR A 226 11.61 -1.18 -9.88
CA THR A 226 11.19 -0.93 -11.26
C THR A 226 12.11 0.10 -11.92
N SER A 227 12.48 -0.10 -13.19
CA SER A 227 13.40 0.79 -13.90
C SER A 227 12.89 2.23 -13.97
N GLY A 228 11.58 2.42 -14.08
CA GLY A 228 10.98 3.75 -14.07
C GLY A 228 11.14 4.47 -12.73
N VAL A 229 10.91 3.80 -11.60
CA VAL A 229 11.09 4.41 -10.26
C VAL A 229 12.56 4.73 -10.00
N GLN A 230 13.48 3.85 -10.42
CA GLN A 230 14.93 4.10 -10.36
C GLN A 230 15.34 5.31 -11.22
N SER A 231 14.67 5.51 -12.37
CA SER A 231 14.80 6.69 -13.23
C SER A 231 13.95 7.89 -12.80
N ARG A 232 13.37 7.86 -11.59
CA ARG A 232 12.58 8.96 -11.01
C ARG A 232 11.32 9.31 -11.82
N HIS A 233 10.70 8.31 -12.44
CA HIS A 233 9.40 8.44 -13.11
C HIS A 233 8.26 8.10 -12.13
N PHE A 234 7.50 9.10 -11.70
CA PHE A 234 6.41 8.90 -10.74
C PHE A 234 5.28 8.02 -11.29
N GLY A 235 4.95 8.15 -12.58
CA GLY A 235 3.95 7.30 -13.21
C GLY A 235 4.33 5.82 -13.19
N ALA A 236 5.62 5.46 -13.21
CA ALA A 236 6.04 4.08 -13.04
C ALA A 236 5.69 3.52 -11.64
N ALA A 237 5.73 4.35 -10.59
CA ALA A 237 5.24 3.96 -9.27
C ALA A 237 3.73 3.72 -9.28
N THR A 238 2.95 4.61 -9.89
CA THR A 238 1.50 4.43 -10.05
C THR A 238 1.18 3.16 -10.83
N ASN A 239 1.92 2.89 -11.90
CA ASN A 239 1.76 1.70 -12.72
C ASN A 239 2.08 0.41 -11.94
N ALA A 240 3.13 0.42 -11.11
CA ALA A 240 3.46 -0.72 -10.25
C ALA A 240 2.41 -0.96 -9.15
N ILE A 241 1.77 0.09 -8.64
CA ILE A 241 0.76 -0.02 -7.58
C ILE A 241 -0.59 -0.45 -8.16
N ASN A 242 -1.07 0.22 -9.21
CA ASN A 242 -2.43 0.03 -9.74
C ASN A 242 -2.56 0.23 -11.26
N GLY A 243 -1.52 -0.10 -12.02
CA GLY A 243 -1.47 0.13 -13.46
C GLY A 243 -2.60 -0.45 -14.29
N ALA A 244 -3.09 -1.64 -13.92
CA ALA A 244 -4.21 -2.30 -14.61
C ALA A 244 -5.54 -1.52 -14.56
N LEU A 245 -5.68 -0.59 -13.61
CA LEU A 245 -6.88 0.25 -13.47
C LEU A 245 -6.62 1.72 -13.81
N GLU A 246 -5.40 2.21 -13.65
CA GLU A 246 -5.09 3.65 -13.73
C GLU A 246 -4.16 4.03 -14.88
N CYS A 247 -3.49 3.07 -15.51
CA CYS A 247 -2.50 3.30 -16.56
C CYS A 247 -2.89 2.64 -17.89
N THR A 248 -4.12 2.14 -17.99
CA THR A 248 -4.66 1.53 -19.21
C THR A 248 -6.00 2.16 -19.58
N GLY A 249 -6.24 2.38 -20.87
CA GLY A 249 -7.49 2.96 -21.37
C GLY A 249 -7.36 4.45 -21.67
N SER A 250 -8.46 5.19 -21.45
CA SER A 250 -8.55 6.62 -21.79
C SER A 250 -8.76 7.54 -20.59
N ASP A 251 -9.07 7.00 -19.39
CA ASP A 251 -9.25 7.78 -18.17
C ASP A 251 -8.05 7.63 -17.25
N TYR A 252 -7.23 8.69 -17.22
CA TYR A 252 -6.03 8.79 -16.37
C TYR A 252 -6.23 9.74 -15.19
N SER A 253 -7.47 10.13 -14.88
CA SER A 253 -7.77 11.15 -13.86
C SER A 253 -7.21 10.79 -12.47
N LYS A 254 -7.25 9.51 -12.10
CA LYS A 254 -6.67 9.03 -10.83
C LYS A 254 -5.15 9.10 -10.82
N ALA A 255 -4.50 8.67 -11.90
CA ALA A 255 -3.06 8.75 -12.04
C ALA A 255 -2.57 10.21 -12.04
N GLN A 256 -3.31 11.10 -12.69
CA GLN A 256 -3.06 12.54 -12.66
C GLN A 256 -3.20 13.10 -11.24
N ALA A 257 -4.27 12.74 -10.51
CA ALA A 257 -4.47 13.21 -9.15
C ALA A 257 -3.37 12.73 -8.17
N ARG A 258 -2.84 11.50 -8.35
CA ARG A 258 -1.64 11.04 -7.64
C ARG A 258 -0.42 11.90 -7.99
N TYR A 259 -0.24 12.23 -9.26
CA TYR A 259 0.87 13.08 -9.71
C TYR A 259 0.76 14.50 -9.15
N ASP A 260 -0.44 15.07 -9.07
CA ASP A 260 -0.69 16.38 -8.45
C ASP A 260 -0.35 16.38 -6.94
N LEU A 261 -0.60 15.27 -6.23
CA LEU A 261 -0.13 15.11 -4.86
C LEU A 261 1.40 15.04 -4.81
N TYR A 262 2.02 14.29 -5.71
CA TYR A 262 3.47 14.15 -5.78
C TYR A 262 4.18 15.47 -6.03
N THR A 263 3.69 16.34 -6.94
CA THR A 263 4.34 17.64 -7.19
C THR A 263 4.36 18.52 -5.93
N LYS A 264 3.27 18.53 -5.15
CA LYS A 264 3.18 19.26 -3.87
C LYS A 264 4.11 18.70 -2.80
N VAL A 265 4.20 17.38 -2.70
CA VAL A 265 5.09 16.69 -1.75
C VAL A 265 6.56 16.90 -2.15
N LEU A 266 6.89 16.73 -3.43
CA LEU A 266 8.25 16.85 -3.95
C LEU A 266 8.82 18.26 -3.74
N ALA A 267 8.01 19.30 -3.95
CA ALA A 267 8.43 20.68 -3.72
C ALA A 267 8.90 20.96 -2.28
N ILE A 268 8.40 20.18 -1.30
CA ILE A 268 8.82 20.29 0.10
C ILE A 268 10.00 19.35 0.39
N VAL A 269 9.91 18.10 -0.04
CA VAL A 269 10.86 17.03 0.32
C VAL A 269 12.17 17.13 -0.47
N SER A 270 12.12 17.64 -1.69
CA SER A 270 13.26 17.73 -2.61
C SER A 270 13.10 18.93 -3.55
N PRO A 271 13.20 20.17 -3.06
CA PRO A 271 12.83 21.39 -3.79
C PRO A 271 13.58 21.60 -5.12
N ASP A 272 14.81 21.08 -5.25
CA ASP A 272 15.60 21.19 -6.48
C ASP A 272 15.27 20.10 -7.53
N ALA A 273 14.36 19.18 -7.22
CA ALA A 273 13.96 18.10 -8.11
C ALA A 273 12.86 18.53 -9.09
N THR A 274 12.97 18.07 -10.34
CA THR A 274 11.89 18.19 -11.32
C THR A 274 10.96 16.98 -11.24
N PRO A 275 9.64 17.15 -11.07
CA PRO A 275 8.70 16.03 -11.11
C PRO A 275 8.61 15.45 -12.52
N ASN A 276 8.53 14.12 -12.64
CA ASN A 276 8.43 13.43 -13.93
C ASN A 276 7.24 12.46 -13.92
N PRO A 277 6.21 12.68 -14.75
CA PRO A 277 4.98 11.89 -14.73
C PRO A 277 5.07 10.56 -15.49
N SER A 278 6.18 10.28 -16.18
CA SER A 278 6.29 9.16 -17.13
C SER A 278 5.98 7.79 -16.51
N GLY A 279 5.55 6.83 -17.34
CA GLY A 279 5.42 5.42 -16.96
C GLY A 279 4.00 4.93 -16.63
N CYS A 280 2.98 5.80 -16.68
CA CYS A 280 1.57 5.43 -16.50
C CYS A 280 0.65 5.90 -17.64
N TYR A 281 0.88 7.10 -18.17
CA TYR A 281 0.12 7.66 -19.29
C TYR A 281 1.05 8.26 -20.35
N PRO A 282 0.58 8.47 -21.59
CA PRO A 282 1.40 9.07 -22.65
C PRO A 282 1.91 10.44 -22.21
N VAL A 283 3.21 10.69 -22.36
CA VAL A 283 3.89 11.90 -21.85
C VAL A 283 3.31 13.20 -22.45
N ASP A 284 2.63 13.09 -23.60
CA ASP A 284 2.01 14.21 -24.32
C ASP A 284 0.72 14.75 -23.66
N THR A 285 0.13 14.07 -22.68
CA THR A 285 -1.14 14.50 -22.06
C THR A 285 -0.97 15.43 -20.85
N VAL A 286 0.23 15.59 -20.30
CA VAL A 286 0.46 16.40 -19.08
C VAL A 286 1.07 17.77 -19.37
N ALA A 287 1.55 18.00 -20.60
CA ALA A 287 2.15 19.26 -21.00
C ALA A 287 1.15 20.34 -21.45
N LEU A 288 -0.17 20.08 -21.48
CA LEU A 288 -1.15 21.03 -22.03
C LEU A 288 -1.88 21.88 -20.99
N ASP A 289 -1.93 21.48 -19.72
CA ASP A 289 -2.69 22.22 -18.70
C ASP A 289 -1.83 23.21 -17.88
N ALA A 290 -0.50 23.08 -17.91
CA ALA A 290 0.40 24.01 -17.23
C ALA A 290 0.60 25.35 -17.98
N SER A 291 0.13 25.48 -19.22
CA SER A 291 0.22 26.72 -20.01
C SER A 291 -1.12 27.46 -20.16
N ALA A 292 -2.21 26.96 -19.58
CA ALA A 292 -3.55 27.55 -19.77
C ALA A 292 -3.93 28.63 -18.74
N ASP A 293 -3.12 28.86 -17.70
CA ASP A 293 -3.43 29.80 -16.60
C ASP A 293 -2.59 31.10 -16.63
N SER A 294 -1.88 31.38 -17.72
CA SER A 294 -1.13 32.64 -17.89
C SER A 294 -1.77 33.62 -18.88
N SER A 295 -3.05 33.44 -19.22
CA SER A 295 -3.77 34.36 -20.10
C SER A 295 -5.27 34.44 -19.78
N LYS A 296 -5.61 35.18 -18.71
CA LYS A 296 -6.80 36.04 -18.62
C LYS A 296 -6.74 36.95 -17.40
#